data_AF-A0A956CGW6-F1
#
_entry.id   AF-A0A956CGW6-F1
#
_cell.length_a   1.000
_cell.length_b   1.000
_cell.length_c   1.000
_cell.angle_alpha   90.00
_cell.angle_beta   90.00
_cell.angle_gamma   90.00
#
_symmetry.space_group_name_H-M   'P 1'
#
loop_
_entity.id
_entity.type
_entity.pdbx_description
1 polymer ?
#
loop_
_entity_poly.entity_id
_entity_poly.type
_entity_poly.pdbx_seq_one_letter_code
_entity_poly.pdbx_strand_id
1 'polypeptide(L)'
;MTFGTELEILLASVVAGVLGSMLGLGAGVFFVPILSVFFGVPLKAAVAASAISVIVNSTGGTAVYLKNRMTNVRLALVMELTTTLGAIGGGVIVILISTNVLRLVLGLSLLGMGAALFFRRGEAPPITEGPDPLRLRQTYTDPVKNVDVTYIPTRTGAGLGAASLAGVISGMLGIGGGAVKVPIMNSLMRVPLKATIGTSMYMVGIT
;
A
#
# COMPACT_ATOMS: atom_id res chain seq x y z
N MET A 1 8.21 -17.91 25.19
CA MET A 1 6.82 -17.66 24.76
C MET A 1 6.01 -18.88 25.13
N THR A 2 4.78 -18.72 25.61
CA THR A 2 3.86 -19.84 25.87
C THR A 2 3.12 -20.18 24.57
N PHE A 3 2.72 -21.44 24.38
CA PHE A 3 1.98 -21.91 23.20
C PHE A 3 0.72 -21.07 22.90
N GLY A 4 0.06 -20.54 23.94
CA GLY A 4 -1.09 -19.65 23.79
C GLY A 4 -0.76 -18.34 23.06
N THR A 5 0.38 -17.71 23.39
CA THR A 5 0.81 -16.45 22.75
C THR A 5 1.15 -16.66 21.27
N GLU A 6 1.68 -17.83 20.90
CA GLU A 6 1.97 -18.17 19.51
C GLU A 6 0.69 -18.28 18.67
N LEU A 7 -0.37 -18.88 19.23
CA LEU A 7 -1.67 -18.97 18.59
C LEU A 7 -2.34 -17.59 18.42
N GLU A 8 -2.25 -16.73 19.43
CA GLU A 8 -2.74 -15.35 19.37
C GLU A 8 -2.04 -14.55 18.27
N ILE A 9 -0.71 -14.64 18.18
CA ILE A 9 0.06 -14.00 17.12
C ILE A 9 -0.36 -14.52 15.76
N LEU A 10 -0.52 -15.84 15.59
CA LEU A 10 -0.93 -16.44 14.32
C LEU A 10 -2.30 -15.92 13.89
N LEU A 11 -3.29 -15.95 14.77
CA LEU A 11 -4.65 -15.49 14.46
C LEU A 11 -4.68 -13.99 14.12
N ALA A 12 -4.01 -13.16 14.92
CA ALA A 12 -3.89 -11.72 14.65
C ALA A 12 -3.21 -11.47 13.30
N SER A 13 -2.18 -12.25 12.96
CA SER A 13 -1.43 -12.16 11.70
C SER A 13 -2.28 -12.52 10.49
N VAL A 14 -3.10 -13.57 10.59
CA VAL A 14 -4.02 -13.99 9.51
C VAL A 14 -5.06 -12.90 9.26
N VAL A 15 -5.70 -12.38 10.31
CA VAL A 15 -6.68 -11.29 10.19
C VAL A 15 -6.03 -10.03 9.61
N ALA A 16 -4.86 -9.65 10.10
CA ALA A 16 -4.08 -8.53 9.58
C ALA A 16 -3.70 -8.70 8.09
N GLY A 17 -3.32 -9.91 7.68
CA GLY A 17 -3.03 -10.27 6.29
C GLY A 17 -4.25 -10.09 5.39
N VAL A 18 -5.38 -10.66 5.79
CA VAL A 18 -6.66 -10.54 5.07
C VAL A 18 -7.05 -9.07 4.93
N LEU A 19 -7.08 -8.31 6.02
CA LEU A 19 -7.40 -6.88 5.98
C LEU A 19 -6.41 -6.09 5.11
N GLY A 20 -5.11 -6.34 5.27
CA GLY A 20 -4.06 -5.69 4.49
C GLY A 20 -4.16 -5.97 2.98
N SER A 21 -4.59 -7.17 2.60
CA SER A 21 -4.82 -7.57 1.21
C SER A 21 -6.11 -7.00 0.62
N MET A 22 -7.18 -6.93 1.41
CA MET A 22 -8.45 -6.34 0.97
C MET A 22 -8.34 -4.83 0.77
N LEU A 23 -7.54 -4.16 1.59
CA LEU A 23 -7.35 -2.71 1.54
C LEU A 23 -6.21 -2.29 0.60
N GLY A 24 -5.42 -3.24 0.11
CA GLY A 24 -4.27 -2.98 -0.78
C GLY A 24 -3.12 -2.25 -0.08
N LEU A 25 -3.04 -2.31 1.24
CA LEU A 25 -2.08 -1.55 2.05
C LEU A 25 -0.74 -2.28 2.20
N GLY A 26 -0.74 -3.61 2.04
CA GLY A 26 0.29 -4.46 2.63
C GLY A 26 0.00 -4.62 4.13
N ALA A 27 0.17 -5.81 4.68
CA ALA A 27 -0.22 -6.10 6.06
C ALA A 27 0.63 -5.36 7.12
N GLY A 28 1.65 -4.62 6.71
CA GLY A 28 2.63 -3.99 7.58
C GLY A 28 2.04 -2.88 8.45
N VAL A 29 1.02 -2.17 7.96
CA VAL A 29 0.24 -1.20 8.74
C VAL A 29 -0.32 -1.81 10.03
N PHE A 30 -0.64 -3.11 10.00
CA PHE A 30 -1.11 -3.86 11.16
C PHE A 30 0.04 -4.54 11.90
N PHE A 31 0.98 -5.17 11.18
CA PHE A 31 2.07 -5.91 11.81
C PHE A 31 2.99 -5.04 12.66
N VAL A 32 3.35 -3.83 12.23
CA VAL A 32 4.25 -2.95 12.98
C VAL A 32 3.69 -2.62 14.37
N PRO A 33 2.45 -2.09 14.51
CA PRO A 33 1.89 -1.82 15.84
C PRO A 33 1.59 -3.09 16.64
N ILE A 34 1.15 -4.19 16.00
CA ILE A 34 0.95 -5.48 16.68
C ILE A 34 2.26 -5.92 17.36
N LEU A 35 3.36 -6.01 16.60
CA LEU A 35 4.63 -6.47 17.13
C LEU A 35 5.24 -5.49 18.12
N SER A 36 5.23 -4.19 17.82
CA SER A 36 5.93 -3.19 18.64
C SER A 36 5.15 -2.74 19.88
N VAL A 37 3.83 -2.54 19.77
CA VAL A 37 3.01 -1.99 20.87
C VAL A 37 2.42 -3.11 21.71
N PHE A 38 1.85 -4.16 21.10
CA PHE A 38 1.23 -5.24 21.86
C PHE A 38 2.25 -6.27 22.38
N PHE A 39 3.23 -6.65 21.56
CA PHE A 39 4.22 -7.67 21.93
C PHE A 39 5.56 -7.07 22.42
N GLY A 40 5.70 -5.75 22.44
CA GLY A 40 6.90 -5.07 22.97
C GLY A 40 8.18 -5.29 22.15
N VAL A 41 8.08 -5.77 20.91
CA VAL A 41 9.22 -6.00 20.03
C VAL A 41 9.89 -4.65 19.71
N PRO A 42 11.24 -4.56 19.72
CA PRO A 42 11.94 -3.34 19.33
C PRO A 42 11.47 -2.84 17.96
N LEU A 43 11.11 -1.55 17.87
CA LEU A 43 10.42 -1.02 16.68
C LEU A 43 11.18 -1.29 15.37
N LYS A 44 12.51 -1.13 15.35
CA LYS A 44 13.31 -1.39 14.15
C LYS A 44 13.23 -2.87 13.72
N ALA A 45 13.15 -3.80 14.67
CA ALA A 45 12.96 -5.22 14.38
C ALA A 45 11.53 -5.52 13.90
N ALA A 46 10.52 -4.88 14.49
CA ALA A 46 9.13 -4.99 14.03
C ALA A 46 8.96 -4.48 12.59
N VAL A 47 9.60 -3.36 12.24
CA VAL A 47 9.64 -2.80 10.88
C VAL A 47 10.30 -3.75 9.88
N ALA A 48 11.43 -4.37 10.25
CA ALA A 48 12.10 -5.33 9.38
C ALA A 48 11.25 -6.60 9.18
N ALA A 49 10.66 -7.13 10.24
CA ALA A 49 9.79 -8.30 10.18
C ALA A 49 8.52 -8.02 9.34
N SER A 50 7.91 -6.85 9.53
CA SER A 50 6.71 -6.47 8.79
C SER A 50 6.97 -6.33 7.30
N ALA A 51 8.14 -5.83 6.88
CA ALA A 51 8.50 -5.72 5.47
C ALA A 51 8.47 -7.10 4.77
N ILE A 52 9.00 -8.15 5.40
CA ILE A 52 8.95 -9.52 4.88
C ILE A 52 7.50 -9.99 4.77
N SER A 53 6.70 -9.81 5.81
CA SER A 53 5.28 -10.19 5.81
C SER A 53 4.47 -9.43 4.74
N VAL A 54 4.80 -8.16 4.51
CA VAL A 54 4.20 -7.31 3.48
C VAL A 54 4.46 -7.87 2.09
N ILE A 55 5.71 -8.27 1.78
CA ILE A 55 6.07 -8.85 0.48
C ILE A 55 5.26 -10.14 0.26
N VAL A 56 5.26 -11.06 1.24
CA VAL A 56 4.53 -12.32 1.16
C VAL A 56 3.03 -12.10 0.94
N ASN A 57 2.41 -11.21 1.73
CA ASN A 57 0.98 -10.91 1.62
C ASN A 57 0.64 -10.25 0.28
N SER A 58 1.50 -9.36 -0.21
CA SER A 58 1.26 -8.61 -1.45
C SER A 58 1.40 -9.52 -2.66
N THR A 59 2.41 -10.39 -2.69
CA THR A 59 2.58 -11.40 -3.74
C THR A 59 1.40 -12.37 -3.78
N GLY A 60 0.95 -12.86 -2.62
CA GLY A 60 -0.22 -13.74 -2.52
C GLY A 60 -1.50 -13.09 -3.05
N GLY A 61 -1.79 -11.85 -2.65
CA GLY A 61 -2.98 -11.13 -3.12
C GLY A 61 -2.89 -10.72 -4.59
N THR A 62 -1.71 -10.35 -5.06
CA THR A 62 -1.47 -9.94 -6.45
C THR A 62 -1.93 -10.99 -7.47
N ALA A 63 -1.73 -12.27 -7.18
CA ALA A 63 -2.18 -13.35 -8.06
C ALA A 63 -3.70 -13.28 -8.35
N VAL A 64 -4.50 -12.94 -7.34
CA VAL A 64 -5.96 -12.82 -7.47
C VAL A 64 -6.34 -11.59 -8.31
N TYR A 65 -5.72 -10.43 -8.05
CA TYR A 65 -6.03 -9.20 -8.79
C TYR A 65 -5.55 -9.22 -10.24
N LEU A 66 -4.42 -9.88 -10.52
CA LEU A 66 -3.95 -10.13 -11.89
C LEU A 66 -4.90 -11.06 -12.65
N LYS A 67 -5.32 -12.18 -12.03
CA LYS A 67 -6.27 -13.11 -12.63
C LYS A 67 -7.57 -12.42 -13.04
N ASN A 68 -8.03 -11.47 -12.24
CA ASN A 68 -9.25 -10.70 -12.48
C ASN A 68 -9.02 -9.43 -13.31
N ARG A 69 -7.82 -9.22 -13.88
CA ARG A 69 -7.44 -8.03 -14.69
C ARG A 69 -7.68 -6.67 -14.00
N MET A 70 -7.73 -6.66 -12.68
CA MET A 70 -7.93 -5.44 -11.88
C MET A 70 -6.62 -4.67 -11.67
N THR A 71 -5.46 -5.29 -11.88
CA THR A 71 -4.16 -4.65 -11.71
C THR A 71 -3.75 -3.85 -12.93
N ASN A 72 -3.39 -2.57 -12.76
CA ASN A 72 -2.77 -1.77 -13.82
C ASN A 72 -1.26 -1.88 -13.80
N VAL A 73 -0.76 -2.89 -14.52
CA VAL A 73 0.65 -3.23 -14.56
C VAL A 73 1.50 -2.07 -15.08
N ARG A 74 1.02 -1.31 -16.07
CA ARG A 74 1.77 -0.15 -16.59
C ARG A 74 1.89 0.96 -15.56
N LEU A 75 0.76 1.33 -14.94
CA LEU A 75 0.74 2.33 -13.87
C LEU A 75 1.61 1.88 -12.70
N ALA A 76 1.52 0.61 -12.32
CA ALA A 76 2.35 0.02 -11.29
C ALA A 76 3.84 0.19 -11.60
N LEU A 77 4.31 -0.27 -12.75
CA LEU A 77 5.73 -0.17 -13.14
C LEU A 77 6.21 1.29 -13.17
N VAL A 78 5.39 2.20 -13.70
CA VAL A 78 5.73 3.63 -13.79
C VAL A 78 5.85 4.27 -12.40
N MET A 79 4.90 4.03 -11.50
CA MET A 79 4.96 4.54 -10.14
C MET A 79 5.99 3.81 -9.27
N GLU A 80 6.28 2.55 -9.60
CA GLU A 80 7.19 1.72 -8.81
C GLU A 80 8.61 2.27 -8.90
N LEU A 81 9.08 2.64 -10.09
CA LEU A 81 10.39 3.27 -10.27
C LEU A 81 10.63 4.44 -9.29
N THR A 82 9.66 5.34 -9.18
CA THR A 82 9.74 6.47 -8.25
C THR A 82 9.63 6.06 -6.79
N THR A 83 8.80 5.05 -6.50
CA THR A 83 8.62 4.57 -5.13
C THR A 83 9.85 3.85 -4.62
N THR A 84 10.44 2.93 -5.41
CA THR A 84 11.60 2.15 -5.01
C THR A 84 12.78 3.07 -4.67
N LEU A 85 13.00 4.13 -5.48
CA LEU A 85 14.00 5.15 -5.18
C LEU A 85 13.75 5.83 -3.82
N GLY A 86 12.49 6.21 -3.55
CA GLY A 86 12.09 6.73 -2.25
C GLY A 86 12.30 5.72 -1.12
N ALA A 87 11.95 4.45 -1.33
CA ALA A 87 12.04 3.39 -0.33
C ALA A 87 13.49 3.08 0.06
N ILE A 88 14.40 3.07 -0.91
CA ILE A 88 15.85 2.96 -0.63
C ILE A 88 16.29 4.13 0.26
N GLY A 89 15.90 5.36 -0.09
CA GLY A 89 16.18 6.54 0.74
C GLY A 89 15.60 6.42 2.16
N GLY A 90 14.36 5.97 2.28
CA GLY A 90 13.69 5.74 3.56
C GLY A 90 14.37 4.68 4.43
N GLY A 91 14.82 3.57 3.82
CA GLY A 91 15.56 2.52 4.50
C GLY A 91 16.91 3.00 5.05
N VAL A 92 17.63 3.85 4.29
CA VAL A 92 18.86 4.49 4.78
C VAL A 92 18.57 5.45 5.94
N ILE A 93 17.50 6.26 5.84
CA ILE A 93 17.10 7.20 6.90
C ILE A 93 16.84 6.48 8.23
N VAL A 94 16.21 5.30 8.22
CA VAL A 94 15.92 4.50 9.44
C VAL A 94 17.15 4.18 10.27
N ILE A 95 18.29 3.99 9.62
CA ILE A 95 19.56 3.68 10.30
C ILE A 95 20.05 4.92 11.05
N LEU A 96 19.80 6.11 10.51
CA LEU A 96 20.29 7.40 11.01
C LEU A 96 19.37 8.04 12.06
N ILE A 97 18.06 7.77 12.02
CA ILE A 97 17.10 8.40 12.93
C ILE A 97 16.89 7.62 14.24
N SER A 98 16.48 8.35 15.28
CA SER A 98 16.14 7.78 16.58
C SER A 98 14.79 7.06 16.55
N THR A 99 14.64 6.08 17.43
CA THR A 99 13.38 5.30 17.58
C THR A 99 12.18 6.18 17.91
N ASN A 100 12.37 7.30 18.61
CA ASN A 100 11.29 8.24 18.94
C ASN A 100 10.75 8.96 17.70
N VAL A 101 11.62 9.39 16.79
CA VAL A 101 11.21 9.98 15.52
C VAL A 101 10.47 8.94 14.68
N LEU A 102 10.99 7.70 14.62
CA LEU A 102 10.34 6.62 13.88
C LEU A 102 8.92 6.31 14.42
N ARG A 103 8.75 6.28 15.75
CA ARG A 103 7.43 6.15 16.39
C ARG A 103 6.48 7.29 16.02
N LEU A 104 6.98 8.53 15.99
CA LEU A 104 6.19 9.70 15.64
C LEU A 104 5.74 9.65 14.17
N VAL A 105 6.65 9.30 13.26
CA VAL A 105 6.34 9.11 11.83
C VAL A 105 5.33 7.97 11.64
N LEU A 106 5.48 6.84 12.35
CA LEU A 106 4.51 5.76 12.35
C LEU A 106 3.13 6.26 12.80
N GLY A 107 3.04 6.92 13.96
CA GLY A 107 1.79 7.44 14.50
C GLY A 107 1.10 8.43 13.55
N LEU A 108 1.85 9.39 13.01
CA LEU A 108 1.33 10.34 12.03
C LEU A 108 0.86 9.66 10.74
N SER A 109 1.58 8.64 10.26
CA SER A 109 1.17 7.89 9.07
C SER A 109 -0.15 7.14 9.31
N LEU A 110 -0.31 6.48 10.46
CA LEU A 110 -1.53 5.77 10.83
C LEU A 110 -2.73 6.73 10.99
N LEU A 111 -2.51 7.89 11.62
CA LEU A 111 -3.52 8.94 11.74
C LEU A 111 -3.90 9.51 10.38
N GLY A 112 -2.93 9.78 9.51
CA GLY A 112 -3.16 10.26 8.15
C GLY A 112 -3.97 9.27 7.32
N MET A 113 -3.68 7.98 7.44
CA MET A 113 -4.47 6.91 6.80
C MET A 113 -5.89 6.84 7.35
N GLY A 114 -6.04 6.86 8.68
CA GLY A 114 -7.34 6.85 9.34
C GLY A 114 -8.21 8.04 8.91
N ALA A 115 -7.62 9.24 8.85
CA ALA A 115 -8.28 10.44 8.37
C ALA A 115 -8.66 10.34 6.89
N ALA A 116 -7.77 9.83 6.03
CA ALA A 116 -8.06 9.65 4.60
C ALA A 116 -9.22 8.68 4.36
N LEU A 117 -9.32 7.62 5.17
CA LEU A 117 -10.45 6.68 5.14
C LEU A 117 -11.73 7.30 5.71
N PHE A 118 -11.63 8.10 6.78
CA PHE A 118 -12.77 8.70 7.46
C PHE A 118 -13.42 9.84 6.65
N PHE A 119 -12.61 10.75 6.09
CA PHE A 119 -13.08 11.89 5.29
C PHE A 119 -13.36 11.53 3.84
N ARG A 120 -13.54 10.23 3.54
CA ARG A 120 -13.76 9.74 2.18
C ARG A 120 -15.05 10.34 1.60
N ARG A 121 -14.90 11.18 0.59
CA ARG A 121 -16.01 11.61 -0.27
C ARG A 121 -16.27 10.50 -1.29
N GLY A 122 -17.53 10.30 -1.67
CA GLY A 122 -17.96 9.23 -2.58
C GLY A 122 -17.08 9.11 -3.83
N GLU A 123 -16.96 7.89 -4.36
CA GLU A 123 -16.10 7.57 -5.49
C GLU A 123 -16.49 8.44 -6.70
N ALA A 124 -15.60 9.35 -7.10
CA ALA A 124 -15.82 10.16 -8.29
C ALA A 124 -15.88 9.23 -9.52
N PRO A 125 -16.76 9.50 -10.49
CA PRO A 125 -16.84 8.67 -11.68
C PRO A 125 -15.47 8.62 -12.39
N PRO A 126 -15.07 7.45 -12.89
CA PRO A 126 -13.79 7.28 -13.57
C PRO A 126 -13.73 8.17 -14.81
N ILE A 127 -12.57 8.78 -15.02
CA ILE A 127 -12.32 9.59 -16.21
C ILE A 127 -11.99 8.65 -17.36
N THR A 128 -12.76 8.71 -18.45
CA THR A 128 -12.62 7.85 -19.64
C THR A 128 -12.05 8.57 -20.85
N GLU A 129 -12.06 9.90 -20.84
CA GLU A 129 -11.65 10.77 -21.96
C GLU A 129 -10.54 11.74 -21.53
N GLY A 130 -9.63 12.04 -22.45
CA GLY A 130 -8.51 12.96 -22.21
C GLY A 130 -7.17 12.43 -22.71
N PRO A 131 -6.10 13.24 -22.58
CA PRO A 131 -4.76 12.86 -23.02
C PRO A 131 -4.19 11.75 -22.14
N ASP A 132 -3.68 10.69 -22.78
CA ASP A 132 -2.97 9.58 -22.12
C ASP A 132 -1.55 9.41 -22.71
N PRO A 133 -0.62 10.34 -22.40
CA PRO A 133 0.71 10.34 -22.99
C PRO A 133 1.54 9.10 -22.61
N LEU A 134 1.24 8.50 -21.45
CA LEU A 134 1.95 7.34 -20.90
C LEU A 134 1.24 6.01 -21.18
N ARG A 135 0.14 6.02 -21.96
CA ARG A 135 -0.65 4.84 -22.32
C ARG A 135 -1.08 4.01 -21.10
N LEU A 136 -1.52 4.69 -20.05
CA LEU A 136 -1.94 4.13 -18.76
C LEU A 136 -3.43 3.78 -18.70
N ARG A 137 -4.20 4.10 -19.74
CA ARG A 137 -5.60 3.71 -19.88
C ARG A 137 -5.77 2.20 -19.68
N GLN A 138 -6.76 1.84 -18.88
CA GLN A 138 -7.11 0.44 -18.64
C GLN A 138 -8.61 0.24 -18.49
N THR A 139 -9.04 -0.96 -18.87
CA THR A 139 -10.38 -1.49 -18.60
C THR A 139 -10.23 -2.72 -17.73
N TYR A 140 -11.05 -2.83 -16.68
CA TYR A 140 -11.21 -4.06 -15.91
C TYR A 140 -12.69 -4.41 -15.78
N THR A 141 -13.00 -5.69 -15.67
CA THR A 141 -14.37 -6.16 -15.44
C THR A 141 -14.63 -6.18 -13.94
N ASP A 142 -15.64 -5.45 -13.47
CA ASP A 142 -16.02 -5.47 -12.06
C ASP A 142 -16.70 -6.82 -11.73
N PRO A 143 -16.13 -7.69 -10.87
CA PRO A 143 -16.68 -9.01 -10.59
C PRO A 143 -18.02 -8.95 -9.83
N VAL A 144 -18.34 -7.84 -9.18
CA VAL A 144 -19.58 -7.66 -8.41
C VAL A 144 -20.70 -7.15 -9.30
N LYS A 145 -20.39 -6.18 -10.16
CA LYS A 145 -21.39 -5.53 -11.04
C LYS A 145 -21.48 -6.18 -12.42
N ASN A 146 -20.49 -7.00 -12.78
CA ASN A 146 -20.33 -7.61 -14.10
C ASN A 146 -20.34 -6.58 -15.25
N VAL A 147 -19.73 -5.41 -14.99
CA VAL A 147 -19.63 -4.28 -15.94
C VAL A 147 -18.16 -3.94 -16.14
N ASP A 148 -17.79 -3.65 -17.38
CA ASP A 148 -16.45 -3.15 -17.70
C ASP A 148 -16.29 -1.69 -17.29
N VAL A 149 -15.29 -1.45 -16.45
CA VAL A 149 -14.92 -0.13 -15.96
C VAL A 149 -13.63 0.31 -16.65
N THR A 150 -13.76 1.26 -17.56
CA THR A 150 -12.61 1.92 -18.21
C THR A 150 -12.24 3.18 -17.43
N TYR A 151 -10.93 3.43 -17.29
CA TYR A 151 -10.42 4.65 -16.70
C TYR A 151 -9.05 5.05 -17.28
N ILE A 152 -8.71 6.33 -17.15
CA ILE A 152 -7.42 6.91 -17.48
C ILE A 152 -6.86 7.56 -16.21
N PRO A 153 -5.70 7.11 -15.70
CA PRO A 153 -5.05 7.78 -14.57
C PRO A 153 -4.73 9.24 -14.92
N THR A 154 -5.10 10.15 -14.02
CA THR A 154 -4.85 11.59 -14.18
C THR A 154 -3.75 12.09 -13.25
N ARG A 155 -3.25 13.31 -13.51
CA ARG A 155 -2.23 13.96 -12.66
C ARG A 155 -1.00 13.09 -12.41
N THR A 156 -0.59 12.29 -13.39
CA THR A 156 0.46 11.28 -13.23
C THR A 156 1.78 11.86 -12.72
N GLY A 157 2.17 13.06 -13.14
CA GLY A 157 3.37 13.72 -12.61
C GLY A 157 3.31 13.99 -11.09
N ALA A 158 2.18 14.51 -10.60
CA ALA A 158 1.97 14.69 -9.16
C ALA A 158 1.86 13.34 -8.43
N GLY A 159 1.24 12.34 -9.07
CA GLY A 159 1.17 10.97 -8.57
C GLY A 159 2.55 10.33 -8.40
N LEU A 160 3.45 10.51 -9.36
CA LEU A 160 4.84 10.05 -9.31
C LEU A 160 5.64 10.72 -8.19
N GLY A 161 5.54 12.04 -8.05
CA GLY A 161 6.18 12.76 -6.95
C GLY A 161 5.66 12.31 -5.57
N ALA A 162 4.35 12.11 -5.44
CA ALA A 162 3.75 11.58 -4.22
C ALA A 162 4.14 10.12 -3.97
N ALA A 163 4.33 9.31 -5.02
CA ALA A 163 4.79 7.93 -4.91
C ALA A 163 6.23 7.82 -4.37
N SER A 164 7.12 8.74 -4.74
CA SER A 164 8.46 8.82 -4.14
C SER A 164 8.39 9.09 -2.63
N LEU A 165 7.56 10.03 -2.19
CA LEU A 165 7.35 10.33 -0.77
C LEU A 165 6.73 9.14 -0.03
N ALA A 166 5.75 8.48 -0.65
CA ALA A 166 5.19 7.23 -0.16
C ALA A 166 6.27 6.15 -0.02
N GLY A 167 7.21 6.09 -0.95
CA GLY A 167 8.38 5.22 -0.89
C GLY A 167 9.23 5.51 0.34
N VAL A 168 9.61 6.76 0.59
CA VAL A 168 10.38 7.14 1.78
C VAL A 168 9.68 6.70 3.06
N ILE A 169 8.39 7.02 3.21
CA ILE A 169 7.60 6.63 4.39
C ILE A 169 7.50 5.10 4.50
N SER A 170 7.27 4.41 3.39
CA SER A 170 7.17 2.94 3.36
C SER A 170 8.48 2.26 3.73
N GLY A 171 9.60 2.72 3.17
CA GLY A 171 10.93 2.20 3.47
C GLY A 171 11.32 2.49 4.92
N MET A 172 10.84 3.60 5.48
CA MET A 172 11.06 3.92 6.88
C MET A 172 10.28 3.01 7.84
N LEU A 173 9.01 2.79 7.52
CA LEU A 173 8.05 2.18 8.44
C LEU A 173 7.84 0.69 8.20
N GLY A 174 8.28 0.13 7.07
CA GLY A 174 8.06 -1.28 6.74
C GLY A 174 6.57 -1.64 6.58
N ILE A 175 5.70 -0.64 6.38
CA ILE A 175 4.25 -0.83 6.32
C ILE A 175 3.74 -1.31 4.96
N GLY A 176 4.59 -1.28 3.93
CA GLY A 176 4.19 -1.44 2.53
C GLY A 176 3.61 -0.15 1.99
N GLY A 177 4.06 0.28 0.81
CA GLY A 177 3.70 1.59 0.26
C GLY A 177 2.21 1.76 0.00
N GLY A 178 1.43 0.67 0.03
CA GLY A 178 0.01 0.67 -0.25
C GLY A 178 -0.81 1.57 0.67
N ALA A 179 -0.41 1.67 1.94
CA ALA A 179 -0.92 2.65 2.90
C ALA A 179 -1.11 4.06 2.34
N VAL A 180 -0.16 4.49 1.51
CA VAL A 180 -0.07 5.84 0.96
C VAL A 180 -0.38 5.84 -0.55
N LYS A 181 0.09 4.83 -1.28
CA LYS A 181 -0.14 4.65 -2.73
C LYS A 181 -1.62 4.50 -3.05
N VAL A 182 -2.41 3.81 -2.21
CA VAL A 182 -3.85 3.64 -2.43
C VAL A 182 -4.58 4.99 -2.42
N PRO A 183 -4.46 5.83 -1.37
CA PRO A 183 -5.00 7.19 -1.40
C PRO A 183 -4.48 8.04 -2.57
N ILE A 184 -3.19 7.96 -2.91
CA ILE A 184 -2.62 8.70 -4.04
C ILE A 184 -3.31 8.32 -5.35
N MET A 185 -3.38 7.02 -5.66
CA MET A 185 -4.01 6.57 -6.90
C MET A 185 -5.50 6.89 -6.93
N ASN A 186 -6.21 6.66 -5.84
CA ASN A 186 -7.66 6.84 -5.80
C ASN A 186 -8.07 8.32 -5.76
N SER A 187 -7.53 9.09 -4.82
CA SER A 187 -7.95 10.48 -4.59
C SER A 187 -7.24 11.49 -5.49
N LEU A 188 -5.93 11.32 -5.74
CA LEU A 188 -5.16 12.24 -6.57
C LEU A 188 -5.23 11.87 -8.05
N MET A 189 -5.05 10.59 -8.40
CA MET A 189 -5.00 10.13 -9.80
C MET A 189 -6.35 9.68 -10.35
N ARG A 190 -7.40 9.62 -9.50
CA ARG A 190 -8.77 9.22 -9.85
C ARG A 190 -8.86 7.81 -10.44
N VAL A 191 -8.01 6.91 -9.97
CA VAL A 191 -8.06 5.49 -10.30
C VAL A 191 -9.16 4.82 -9.46
N PRO A 192 -10.03 3.99 -10.05
CA PRO A 192 -11.05 3.25 -9.30
C PRO A 192 -10.44 2.41 -8.17
N LEU A 193 -11.10 2.35 -7.01
CA LEU A 193 -10.52 1.75 -5.81
C LEU A 193 -10.13 0.28 -6.00
N LYS A 194 -10.96 -0.51 -6.70
CA LYS A 194 -10.65 -1.92 -7.00
C LYS A 194 -9.37 -2.06 -7.81
N ALA A 195 -9.18 -1.18 -8.79
CA ALA A 195 -7.97 -1.17 -9.60
C ALA A 195 -6.77 -0.65 -8.81
N THR A 196 -6.98 0.38 -7.98
CA THR A 196 -5.96 0.91 -7.07
C THR A 196 -5.44 -0.15 -6.10
N ILE A 197 -6.32 -0.93 -5.48
CA ILE A 197 -5.95 -2.00 -4.54
C ILE A 197 -5.08 -3.04 -5.27
N GLY A 198 -5.56 -3.56 -6.41
CA GLY A 198 -4.81 -4.55 -7.19
C GLY A 198 -3.48 -4.04 -7.73
N THR A 199 -3.43 -2.77 -8.16
CA THR A 199 -2.21 -2.10 -8.63
C THR A 199 -1.21 -1.91 -7.49
N SER A 200 -1.69 -1.47 -6.32
CA SER A 200 -0.86 -1.28 -5.12
C SER A 200 -0.25 -2.59 -4.63
N MET A 201 -1.03 -3.67 -4.57
CA MET A 201 -0.51 -4.97 -4.15
C MET A 201 0.54 -5.50 -5.12
N TYR A 202 0.31 -5.34 -6.43
CA TYR A 202 1.30 -5.71 -7.43
C TYR A 202 2.60 -4.93 -7.23
N MET A 203 2.50 -3.61 -7.05
CA MET A 203 3.64 -2.74 -6.74
C MET A 203 4.41 -3.21 -5.49
N VAL A 204 3.72 -3.42 -4.37
CA VAL A 204 4.36 -3.81 -3.11
C VAL A 204 4.93 -5.24 -3.15
N GLY A 205 4.37 -6.12 -3.98
CA GLY A 205 4.92 -7.46 -4.18
C GLY A 205 6.24 -7.49 -4.98
N ILE A 206 6.51 -6.44 -5.77
CA ILE A 206 7.74 -6.33 -6.58
C ILE A 206 8.83 -5.42 -5.96
N THR A 207 8.49 -4.60 -4.95
CA THR A 207 9.45 -3.75 -4.20
C THR A 207 10.23 -4.55 -3.17
#